data_AF-A0A9W9ZII8-F1
#
_entry.id   AF-A0A9W9ZII8-F1
#
_cell.length_a   1.000
_cell.length_b   1.000
_cell.length_c   1.000
_cell.angle_alpha   90.00
_cell.angle_beta   90.00
_cell.angle_gamma   90.00
#
_symmetry.space_group_name_H-M   'P 1'
#
loop_
_entity.id
_entity.type
_entity.pdbx_description
1 polymer ?
#
loop_
_entity_poly.entity_id
_entity_poly.type
_entity_poly.pdbx_seq_one_letter_code
_entity_poly.pdbx_strand_id
1 'polypeptide(L)'
;MIRSKGRPRTGIDKEQLEAFLKLKIPVSKIASVLHVSRPTLYKAIRDYDIDYKRFSNVSEAEIHQAVEVISTSHPNAGETMVMGHLRARGIHVQRSRVRSAIP
;
A
#
# COMPACT_ATOMS: atom_id res chain seq x y z
N MET A 1 -2.98 -9.93 -44.64
CA MET A 1 -1.97 -9.11 -43.93
C MET A 1 -1.92 -9.53 -42.48
N ILE A 2 -0.88 -10.26 -42.08
CA ILE A 2 -0.66 -10.66 -40.68
C ILE A 2 -0.05 -9.45 -39.97
N ARG A 3 -0.83 -8.75 -39.14
CA ARG A 3 -0.29 -7.74 -38.24
C ARG A 3 0.57 -8.47 -37.21
N SER A 4 1.89 -8.31 -37.28
CA SER A 4 2.80 -8.77 -36.24
C SER A 4 2.36 -8.17 -34.90
N LYS A 5 1.80 -9.01 -34.02
CA LYS A 5 1.47 -8.65 -32.64
C LYS A 5 2.75 -8.11 -32.00
N GLY A 6 2.68 -6.88 -31.47
CA GLY A 6 3.81 -6.20 -30.84
C GLY A 6 4.43 -6.99 -29.67
N ARG A 7 5.51 -6.42 -29.10
CA ARG A 7 6.35 -6.97 -28.02
C ARG A 7 5.62 -7.99 -27.12
N PRO A 8 6.17 -9.19 -26.91
CA PRO A 8 5.58 -10.21 -26.02
C PRO A 8 5.13 -9.58 -24.71
N ARG A 9 3.89 -9.88 -24.27
CA ARG A 9 3.40 -9.44 -22.96
C ARG A 9 4.45 -9.88 -21.93
N THR A 10 5.09 -8.93 -21.25
CA THR A 10 5.79 -9.24 -20.01
C THR A 10 4.71 -9.79 -19.07
N GLY A 11 4.68 -11.10 -18.90
CA GLY A 11 3.79 -11.75 -17.95
C GLY A 11 4.23 -11.33 -16.56
N ILE A 12 3.53 -10.38 -15.96
CA ILE A 12 3.68 -10.10 -14.54
C ILE A 12 3.05 -11.30 -13.84
N ASP A 13 3.84 -12.03 -13.06
CA ASP A 13 3.35 -13.11 -12.20
C ASP A 13 2.28 -12.56 -11.25
N LYS A 14 1.11 -13.21 -11.22
CA LYS A 14 -0.06 -12.74 -10.45
C LYS A 14 0.20 -12.91 -8.96
N GLU A 15 0.66 -14.09 -8.54
CA GLU A 15 0.95 -14.45 -7.17
C GLU A 15 2.03 -13.54 -6.58
N GLN A 16 3.07 -13.25 -7.36
CA GLN A 16 4.12 -12.31 -6.96
C GLN A 16 3.59 -10.88 -6.78
N LEU A 17 2.74 -10.42 -7.71
CA LEU A 17 2.10 -9.11 -7.62
C LEU A 17 1.19 -9.01 -6.39
N GLU A 18 0.36 -10.02 -6.14
CA GLU A 18 -0.49 -10.10 -4.95
C GLU A 18 0.34 -10.07 -3.66
N ALA A 19 1.45 -10.81 -3.60
CA ALA A 19 2.34 -10.82 -2.44
C ALA A 19 2.92 -9.42 -2.17
N PHE A 20 3.41 -8.72 -3.19
CA PHE A 20 3.92 -7.36 -3.02
C PHE A 20 2.85 -6.36 -2.57
N LEU A 21 1.63 -6.47 -3.10
CA LEU A 21 0.51 -5.61 -2.74
C LEU A 21 0.01 -5.89 -1.32
N LYS A 22 0.00 -7.17 -0.90
CA LYS A 22 -0.31 -7.60 0.47
C LYS A 22 0.68 -7.02 1.48
N LEU A 23 1.96 -6.95 1.12
CA LEU A 23 3.02 -6.28 1.88
C LEU A 23 2.94 -4.74 1.84
N LYS A 24 1.94 -4.17 1.15
CA LYS A 24 1.74 -2.73 1.00
C LYS A 24 2.95 -1.98 0.42
N ILE A 25 3.75 -2.67 -0.39
CA ILE A 25 4.87 -2.05 -1.10
C ILE A 25 4.30 -1.01 -2.09
N PRO A 26 4.88 0.21 -2.18
CA PRO A 26 4.40 1.20 -3.13
C PRO A 26 4.45 0.68 -4.57
N VAL A 27 3.37 0.88 -5.33
CA VAL A 27 3.27 0.46 -6.75
C VAL A 27 4.45 0.96 -7.59
N SER A 28 4.99 2.15 -7.32
CA SER A 28 6.21 2.65 -7.98
C SER A 28 7.43 1.77 -7.75
N LYS A 29 7.60 1.26 -6.52
CA LYS A 29 8.70 0.38 -6.17
C LYS A 29 8.51 -1.01 -6.79
N ILE A 30 7.29 -1.54 -6.77
CA ILE A 30 6.95 -2.80 -7.45
C ILE A 30 7.26 -2.70 -8.95
N ALA A 31 6.83 -1.61 -9.60
CA ALA A 31 7.08 -1.38 -11.02
C ALA A 31 8.59 -1.33 -11.34
N SER A 32 9.38 -0.68 -10.47
CA SER A 32 10.83 -0.66 -10.57
C SER A 32 11.46 -2.04 -10.39
N VAL A 33 11.00 -2.86 -9.44
CA VAL A 33 11.51 -4.22 -9.19
C VAL A 33 11.15 -5.17 -10.33
N LEU A 34 9.96 -5.04 -10.90
CA LEU A 34 9.48 -5.87 -12.01
C LEU A 34 9.93 -5.35 -13.39
N HIS A 35 10.71 -4.28 -13.44
CA HIS A 35 11.17 -3.64 -14.69
C HIS A 35 10.04 -3.31 -15.68
N VAL A 36 8.89 -2.86 -15.16
CA VAL A 36 7.73 -2.44 -15.95
C VAL A 36 7.34 -0.99 -15.65
N SER A 37 6.60 -0.38 -16.56
CA SER A 37 6.02 0.93 -16.29
C SER A 37 4.90 0.82 -15.24
N ARG A 38 4.66 1.90 -14.48
CA ARG A 38 3.50 1.96 -13.57
C ARG A 38 2.16 1.71 -14.28
N PRO A 39 1.89 2.29 -15.48
CA PRO A 39 0.70 1.96 -16.25
C PRO A 39 0.55 0.46 -16.55
N THR A 40 1.64 -0.22 -16.92
CA THR A 40 1.64 -1.68 -17.15
C THR A 40 1.26 -2.44 -15.88
N LEU A 41 1.80 -2.03 -14.73
CA LEU A 41 1.50 -2.67 -13.46
C LEU A 41 0.04 -2.42 -13.01
N TYR A 42 -0.47 -1.20 -13.15
CA TYR A 42 -1.89 -0.91 -12.88
C TYR A 42 -2.83 -1.67 -13.81
N LYS A 43 -2.42 -1.87 -15.07
CA LYS A 43 -3.16 -2.74 -15.99
C LYS A 43 -3.20 -4.18 -15.49
N ALA A 44 -2.07 -4.74 -15.06
CA ALA A 44 -2.03 -6.10 -14.51
C ALA A 44 -2.91 -6.26 -13.25
N ILE A 45 -2.89 -5.28 -12.34
CA ILE A 45 -3.77 -5.26 -11.15
C ILE A 45 -5.25 -5.38 -11.55
N ARG A 46 -5.67 -4.64 -12.59
CA ARG A 46 -7.06 -4.69 -13.10
C ARG A 46 -7.34 -5.98 -13.87
N ASP A 47 -6.46 -6.38 -14.77
CA ASP A 47 -6.61 -7.59 -15.61
C ASP A 47 -6.70 -8.86 -14.74
N TYR A 48 -6.09 -8.86 -13.55
CA TYR A 48 -6.13 -9.96 -12.57
C TYR A 48 -7.21 -9.85 -11.49
N ASP A 49 -7.99 -8.77 -11.51
CA ASP A 49 -9.03 -8.46 -10.53
C ASP A 49 -8.54 -8.46 -9.07
N ILE A 50 -7.36 -7.85 -8.82
CA ILE A 50 -6.78 -7.77 -7.48
C ILE A 50 -7.40 -6.58 -6.72
N ASP A 51 -8.13 -6.84 -5.63
CA ASP A 51 -8.60 -5.79 -4.71
C ASP A 51 -7.41 -5.20 -3.92
N TYR A 52 -6.79 -4.18 -4.52
CA TYR A 52 -5.70 -3.43 -3.90
C TYR A 52 -6.19 -2.10 -3.34
N LYS A 53 -6.18 -1.99 -2.01
CA LYS A 53 -6.35 -0.74 -1.27
C LYS A 53 -5.05 -0.36 -0.58
N ARG A 54 -4.54 0.83 -0.90
CA ARG A 54 -3.32 1.37 -0.27
C ARG A 54 -3.53 1.69 1.21
N PHE A 55 -4.72 2.16 1.55
CA PHE A 55 -5.10 2.54 2.91
C PHE A 55 -6.26 1.68 3.38
N SER A 56 -6.31 1.43 4.69
CA SER A 56 -7.42 0.80 5.36
C SER A 56 -8.63 1.73 5.34
N ASN A 57 -9.82 1.14 5.26
CA ASN A 57 -11.08 1.87 5.38
C ASN A 57 -11.36 2.12 6.87
N VAL A 58 -10.76 3.18 7.42
CA VAL A 58 -10.90 3.57 8.83
C VAL A 58 -11.30 5.05 8.93
N SER A 59 -12.22 5.34 9.83
CA SER A 59 -12.71 6.68 10.16
C SER A 59 -11.66 7.51 10.92
N GLU A 60 -11.86 8.82 10.97
CA GLU A 60 -10.99 9.68 11.80
C GLU A 60 -11.05 9.27 13.28
N ALA A 61 -12.24 9.01 13.81
CA ALA A 61 -12.41 8.61 15.21
C ALA A 61 -11.63 7.34 15.55
N GLU A 62 -11.65 6.33 14.69
CA GLU A 62 -10.85 5.09 14.86
C GLU A 62 -9.34 5.37 14.81
N ILE A 63 -8.89 6.31 13.96
CA ILE A 63 -7.49 6.72 13.93
C ILE A 63 -7.10 7.41 15.24
N HIS A 64 -7.89 8.39 15.69
CA HIS A 64 -7.63 9.11 16.94
C HIS A 64 -7.57 8.14 18.13
N GLN A 65 -8.53 7.23 18.25
CA GLN A 65 -8.53 6.22 19.30
C GLN A 65 -7.28 5.32 19.22
N ALA A 66 -6.92 4.84 18.03
CA ALA A 66 -5.75 3.99 17.87
C ALA A 66 -4.45 4.74 18.20
N VAL A 67 -4.34 6.01 17.84
CA VAL A 67 -3.19 6.87 18.14
C VAL A 67 -3.12 7.15 19.64
N GLU A 68 -4.23 7.49 20.29
CA GLU A 68 -4.31 7.69 21.74
C GLU A 68 -3.79 6.47 22.51
N VAL A 69 -4.29 5.28 22.17
CA VAL A 69 -3.81 4.01 22.78
C VAL A 69 -2.30 3.81 22.59
N ILE A 70 -1.75 4.15 21.41
CA ILE A 70 -0.30 4.05 21.15
C ILE A 70 0.46 5.06 22.01
N SER A 71 0.02 6.32 22.02
CA SER A 71 0.66 7.41 22.74
C SER A 71 0.65 7.18 24.26
N THR A 72 -0.44 6.66 24.82
CA THR A 72 -0.51 6.28 26.24
C THR A 72 0.47 5.14 26.56
N SER A 73 0.58 4.16 25.67
CA SER A 73 1.47 2.99 25.88
C SER A 73 2.95 3.32 25.60
N HIS A 74 3.22 4.30 24.72
CA HIS A 74 4.55 4.70 24.27
C HIS A 74 4.64 6.24 24.24
N PRO A 75 4.82 6.90 25.41
CA PRO A 75 4.76 8.36 25.52
C PRO A 75 5.75 9.14 24.64
N ASN A 76 6.86 8.51 24.26
CA ASN A 76 7.90 9.11 23.42
C ASN A 76 7.75 8.75 21.92
N ALA A 77 6.66 8.09 21.53
CA ALA A 77 6.44 7.69 20.15
C ALA A 77 6.05 8.90 19.28
N GLY A 78 7.00 9.38 18.49
CA GLY A 78 6.71 10.36 17.43
C GLY A 78 5.95 9.74 16.24
N GLU A 79 5.57 10.57 15.28
CA GLU A 79 4.79 10.23 14.07
C GLU A 79 5.25 8.95 13.36
N THR A 80 6.55 8.76 13.18
CA THR A 80 7.11 7.57 12.52
C THR A 80 6.88 6.29 13.34
N MET A 81 7.03 6.35 14.67
CA MET A 81 6.80 5.19 15.54
C MET A 81 5.30 4.86 15.61
N VAL A 82 4.44 5.87 15.74
CA VAL A 82 2.98 5.69 15.72
C VAL A 82 2.54 5.04 14.41
N MET A 83 3.03 5.53 13.26
CA MET A 83 2.80 4.90 11.96
C MET A 83 3.26 3.44 11.92
N GLY A 84 4.39 3.12 12.56
CA GLY A 84 4.89 1.75 12.70
C GLY A 84 3.94 0.85 13.48
N HIS A 85 3.46 1.30 14.64
CA HIS A 85 2.50 0.58 15.45
C HIS A 85 1.17 0.35 14.74
N LEU A 86 0.66 1.36 14.02
CA LEU A 86 -0.56 1.22 13.20
C LEU A 86 -0.37 0.14 12.13
N ARG A 87 0.74 0.16 11.40
CA ARG A 87 1.05 -0.85 10.37
C ARG A 87 1.18 -2.25 10.94
N ALA A 88 1.81 -2.40 12.11
CA ALA A 88 1.91 -3.69 12.81
C ALA A 88 0.53 -4.27 13.17
N ARG A 89 -0.49 -3.42 13.33
CA ARG A 89 -1.90 -3.81 13.56
C ARG A 89 -2.71 -3.93 12.27
N GLY A 90 -2.07 -3.84 11.09
CA GLY A 90 -2.75 -3.87 9.79
C GLY A 90 -3.44 -2.56 9.40
N ILE A 91 -3.33 -1.51 10.21
CA ILE A 91 -3.93 -0.20 9.95
C ILE A 91 -2.96 0.62 9.08
N HIS A 92 -3.35 0.82 7.83
CA HIS A 92 -2.56 1.59 6.86
C HIS A 92 -3.29 2.90 6.57
N VAL A 93 -2.77 4.03 7.02
CA VAL A 93 -3.42 5.34 6.86
C VAL A 93 -2.44 6.37 6.29
N GLN A 94 -2.99 7.48 5.80
CA GLN A 94 -2.21 8.61 5.34
C GLN A 94 -1.41 9.21 6.50
N ARG A 95 -0.16 9.59 6.23
CA ARG A 95 0.71 10.25 7.21
C ARG A 95 0.08 11.54 7.77
N SER A 96 -0.61 12.30 6.93
CA SER A 96 -1.32 13.53 7.34
C SER A 96 -2.40 13.26 8.40
N ARG A 97 -3.15 12.16 8.27
CA ARG A 97 -4.20 11.80 9.25
C ARG A 97 -3.61 11.42 10.59
N VAL A 98 -2.49 10.69 10.60
CA VAL A 98 -1.78 10.37 11.84
C VAL A 98 -1.22 11.62 12.49
N ARG A 99 -0.64 12.54 11.72
CA ARG A 99 -0.15 13.82 12.23
C ARG A 99 -1.24 14.63 12.91
N SER A 100 -2.44 14.68 12.32
CA SER A 100 -3.59 15.38 12.90
C SER A 100 -4.14 14.72 14.17
N ALA A 101 -3.84 13.44 14.39
CA ALA A 101 -4.30 12.67 15.54
C ALA A 101 -3.28 12.59 16.69
N ILE A 102 -2.02 12.97 16.45
CA ILE A 102 -1.01 13.04 17.49
C ILE A 102 -1.21 14.36 18.27
N PRO A 103 -1.32 14.30 19.62
CA PRO A 103 -1.46 15.48 20.45
C PRO A 103 -0.20 16.36 20.49
#